data_AF-A0A7Y2EPU3-F1
#
_entry.id   AF-A0A7Y2EPU3-F1
#
_cell.length_a   1.000
_cell.length_b   1.000
_cell.length_c   1.000
_cell.angle_alpha   90.00
_cell.angle_beta   90.00
_cell.angle_gamma   90.00
#
_symmetry.space_group_name_H-M   'P 1'
#
loop_
_entity.id
_entity.type
_entity.pdbx_description
1 polymer ?
#
loop_
_entity_poly.entity_id
_entity_poly.type
_entity_poly.pdbx_seq_one_letter_code
_entity_poly.pdbx_strand_id
1 'polypeptide(L)'
;MRSLFLALLVAAFAAGGWLYSEWNHIAISPAASDWQPAVAAAPREAAVPRAPCGAIYPDRNAWFGDLHVHTGYSMDARSRDMLGTPDDAYRFARGETIGLGPFDDQRRGMRRARLDVPLDFAAVTDHAEWLGEIVVCTQPGSPGYDSNACRAYRGEAEPEWSIPQIFGGKRRMVYIMGYGDRNADVCGPQNSWCRTGALDAWRAMQQAAERHYDRSADCSFTTFHGYE
;
A
#
# COMPACT_ATOMS: atom_id res chain seq x y z
N MET A 1 -9.48 -47.12 36.87
CA MET A 1 -9.77 -45.70 37.17
C MET A 1 -8.52 -44.90 37.53
N ARG A 2 -7.71 -45.29 38.53
CA ARG A 2 -6.48 -44.56 38.92
C ARG A 2 -5.44 -44.37 37.81
N SER A 3 -5.16 -45.39 37.01
CA SER A 3 -4.16 -45.31 35.93
C SER A 3 -4.58 -44.40 34.77
N LEU A 4 -5.88 -44.36 34.45
CA LEU A 4 -6.43 -43.46 33.43
C LEU A 4 -6.36 -42.00 33.91
N PHE A 5 -6.64 -41.77 35.18
CA PHE A 5 -6.55 -40.44 35.80
C PHE A 5 -5.11 -39.91 35.80
N LEU A 6 -4.13 -40.79 36.08
CA LEU A 6 -2.72 -40.44 36.03
C LEU A 6 -2.25 -40.14 34.59
N ALA A 7 -2.68 -40.93 33.60
CA ALA A 7 -2.34 -40.69 32.20
C ALA A 7 -2.91 -39.36 31.67
N LEU A 8 -4.16 -39.02 32.04
CA LEU A 8 -4.78 -37.75 31.69
C LEU A 8 -4.08 -36.56 32.35
N LEU A 9 -3.64 -36.69 33.61
CA LEU A 9 -2.84 -35.67 34.28
C LEU A 9 -1.50 -35.45 33.56
N VAL A 10 -0.78 -36.53 33.21
CA VAL A 10 0.49 -36.42 32.48
C VAL A 10 0.30 -35.76 31.11
N ALA A 11 -0.74 -36.15 30.36
CA ALA A 11 -1.05 -35.53 29.09
C ALA A 11 -1.42 -34.04 29.23
N ALA A 12 -2.19 -33.67 30.25
CA ALA A 12 -2.54 -32.28 30.53
C ALA A 12 -1.31 -31.44 30.92
N PHE A 13 -0.40 -31.97 31.74
CA PHE A 13 0.85 -31.30 32.10
C PHE A 13 1.79 -31.16 30.90
N ALA A 14 1.90 -32.19 30.05
CA ALA A 14 2.71 -32.12 28.84
C ALA A 14 2.16 -31.10 27.83
N ALA A 15 0.84 -31.10 27.62
CA ALA A 15 0.17 -30.12 26.76
C ALA A 15 0.27 -28.70 27.34
N GLY A 16 0.08 -28.54 28.65
CA GLY A 16 0.23 -27.24 29.33
C GLY A 16 1.66 -26.72 29.31
N GLY A 17 2.65 -27.58 29.50
CA GLY A 17 4.07 -27.24 29.39
C GLY A 17 4.48 -26.86 27.97
N TRP A 18 3.98 -27.58 26.98
CA TRP A 18 4.17 -27.24 25.55
C TRP A 18 3.49 -25.92 25.19
N LEU A 19 2.23 -25.71 25.60
CA LEU A 19 1.54 -24.43 25.41
C LEU A 19 2.23 -23.26 26.09
N TYR A 20 2.84 -23.48 27.26
CA TYR A 20 3.60 -22.46 27.98
C TYR A 20 4.93 -22.14 27.29
N SER A 21 5.67 -23.14 26.79
CA SER A 21 6.91 -22.91 26.04
C SER A 21 6.65 -22.26 24.68
N GLU A 22 5.54 -22.64 24.03
CA GLU A 22 5.09 -22.07 22.76
C GLU A 22 4.24 -20.81 22.94
N TRP A 23 4.00 -20.35 24.18
CA TRP A 23 3.12 -19.20 24.42
C TRP A 23 3.63 -17.96 23.70
N ASN A 24 4.94 -17.73 23.67
CA ASN A 24 5.53 -16.60 22.93
C ASN A 24 5.47 -16.78 21.41
N HIS A 25 5.25 -18.00 20.91
CA HIS A 25 5.08 -18.31 19.49
C HIS A 25 3.59 -18.29 19.05
N ILE A 26 2.65 -18.51 19.99
CA ILE A 26 1.21 -18.54 19.75
C ILE A 26 0.54 -17.20 20.13
N ALA A 27 1.04 -16.53 21.17
CA ALA A 27 0.52 -15.25 21.60
C ALA A 27 0.90 -14.18 20.58
N ILE A 28 -0.12 -13.61 19.94
CA ILE A 28 0.01 -12.46 19.06
C ILE A 28 0.46 -11.27 19.92
N SER A 29 1.76 -11.09 20.00
CA SER A 29 2.40 -9.94 20.65
C SER A 29 2.99 -9.07 19.55
N PRO A 30 2.79 -7.73 19.57
CA PRO A 30 3.46 -6.85 18.62
C PRO A 30 4.98 -7.03 18.71
N ALA A 31 5.66 -7.28 17.58
CA ALA A 31 7.12 -7.39 17.56
C ALA A 31 7.82 -6.02 17.47
N ALA A 32 7.05 -4.95 17.22
CA ALA A 32 7.46 -3.57 17.41
C ALA A 32 6.67 -2.91 18.55
N SER A 33 7.33 -2.06 19.33
CA SER A 33 6.63 -1.16 20.24
C SER A 33 5.67 -0.27 19.47
N ASP A 34 4.52 0.04 20.08
CA ASP A 34 3.56 1.01 19.56
C ASP A 34 4.29 2.28 19.12
N TRP A 35 4.09 2.63 17.86
CA TRP A 35 4.66 3.87 17.34
C TRP A 35 3.81 5.04 17.81
N GLN A 36 4.34 5.79 18.75
CA GLN A 36 3.76 7.06 19.17
C GLN A 36 4.69 8.17 18.70
N PRO A 37 4.57 8.67 17.45
CA PRO A 37 5.31 9.84 17.05
C PRO A 37 4.89 11.02 17.94
N ALA A 38 5.80 11.96 18.16
CA ALA A 38 5.45 13.20 18.85
C ALA A 38 4.30 13.87 18.11
N VAL A 39 3.13 13.93 18.75
CA VAL A 39 1.97 14.64 18.20
C VAL A 39 2.19 16.13 18.43
N ALA A 40 2.41 16.85 17.33
CA ALA A 40 2.51 18.30 17.32
C ALA A 40 1.54 18.85 16.29
N ALA A 41 1.15 20.12 16.45
CA ALA A 41 0.49 20.83 15.37
C ALA A 41 1.40 20.77 14.13
N ALA A 42 0.83 20.45 12.97
CA ALA A 42 1.56 20.52 11.72
C ALA A 42 2.18 21.92 11.59
N PRO A 43 3.46 22.03 11.15
CA PRO A 43 4.05 23.32 10.85
C PRO A 43 3.11 24.10 9.94
N ARG A 44 2.89 25.38 10.26
CA ARG A 44 2.04 26.22 9.43
C ARG A 44 2.81 26.52 8.13
N GLU A 45 2.59 25.68 7.13
CA GLU A 45 3.08 25.94 5.78
C GLU A 45 2.13 26.90 5.07
N ALA A 46 2.71 27.86 4.35
CA ALA A 46 1.92 28.71 3.47
C ALA A 46 1.38 27.85 2.33
N ALA A 47 0.08 27.97 2.04
CA ALA A 47 -0.49 27.33 0.88
C ALA A 47 0.25 27.80 -0.38
N VAL A 48 0.54 26.87 -1.29
CA VAL A 48 1.14 27.20 -2.57
C VAL A 48 0.22 28.20 -3.30
N PRO A 49 0.73 29.34 -3.80
CA PRO A 49 -0.11 30.35 -4.45
C PRO A 49 -0.92 29.76 -5.61
N ARG A 50 -2.18 30.20 -5.74
CA ARG A 50 -3.05 29.91 -6.88
C ARG A 50 -3.76 31.18 -7.35
N ALA A 51 -4.05 31.29 -8.63
CA ALA A 51 -4.90 32.35 -9.14
C ALA A 51 -6.35 32.12 -8.67
N PRO A 52 -7.13 33.19 -8.43
CA PRO A 52 -8.57 33.07 -8.30
C PRO A 52 -9.15 32.49 -9.60
N CYS A 53 -10.13 31.59 -9.47
CA CYS A 53 -10.83 31.05 -10.63
C CYS A 53 -11.54 32.18 -11.38
N GLY A 54 -11.33 32.26 -12.69
CA GLY A 54 -12.00 33.23 -13.57
C GLY A 54 -13.44 32.82 -13.89
N ALA A 55 -13.74 31.52 -13.80
CA ALA A 55 -15.09 31.03 -13.98
C ALA A 55 -15.97 31.37 -12.76
N ILE A 56 -17.05 32.10 -13.03
CA ILE A 56 -18.09 32.43 -12.04
C ILE A 56 -19.34 31.66 -12.46
N TYR A 57 -19.83 30.81 -11.56
CA TYR A 57 -21.04 30.03 -11.77
C TYR A 57 -22.17 30.69 -10.96
N PRO A 58 -23.01 31.55 -11.60
CA PRO A 58 -24.10 32.24 -10.89
C PRO A 58 -25.13 31.26 -10.33
N ASP A 59 -25.24 30.08 -10.95
CA ASP A 59 -26.02 28.94 -10.48
C ASP A 59 -25.11 27.84 -9.93
N ARG A 60 -25.70 26.84 -9.25
CA ARG A 60 -24.95 25.66 -8.79
C ARG A 60 -24.56 24.79 -9.98
N ASN A 61 -23.27 24.55 -10.15
CA ASN A 61 -22.77 23.53 -11.07
C ASN A 61 -22.66 22.17 -10.39
N ALA A 62 -22.98 21.11 -11.13
CA ALA A 62 -22.61 19.75 -10.79
C ALA A 62 -21.16 19.50 -11.22
N TRP A 63 -20.40 18.85 -10.35
CA TRP A 63 -19.01 18.45 -10.61
C TRP A 63 -18.91 16.94 -10.44
N PHE A 64 -18.14 16.30 -11.31
CA PHE A 64 -17.98 14.85 -11.38
C PHE A 64 -16.51 14.50 -11.19
N GLY A 65 -16.25 13.57 -10.27
CA GLY A 65 -14.90 13.15 -9.96
C GLY A 65 -14.86 11.82 -9.24
N ASP A 66 -13.65 11.30 -9.08
CA ASP A 66 -13.39 10.01 -8.45
C ASP A 66 -12.56 10.22 -7.18
N LEU A 67 -13.07 9.75 -6.05
CA LEU A 67 -12.43 9.92 -4.74
C LEU A 67 -11.88 8.61 -4.19
N HIS A 68 -11.87 7.55 -4.99
CA HIS A 68 -11.43 6.22 -4.55
C HIS A 68 -10.63 5.55 -5.68
N VAL A 69 -9.36 5.97 -5.84
CA VAL A 69 -8.50 5.50 -6.94
C VAL A 69 -7.21 4.91 -6.39
N HIS A 70 -6.91 3.68 -6.83
CA HIS A 70 -5.75 2.90 -6.38
C HIS A 70 -4.70 2.89 -7.48
N THR A 71 -3.45 2.99 -7.08
CA THR A 71 -2.26 3.02 -7.93
C THR A 71 -1.37 1.85 -7.60
N GLY A 72 -0.21 1.79 -8.25
CA GLY A 72 0.82 0.81 -7.95
C GLY A 72 1.36 0.84 -6.51
N TYR A 73 1.03 1.85 -5.71
CA TYR A 73 1.35 1.82 -4.28
C TYR A 73 0.36 0.97 -3.48
N SER A 74 -0.85 0.72 -3.98
CA SER A 74 -1.86 -0.07 -3.26
C SER A 74 -1.68 -1.58 -3.39
N MET A 75 -2.06 -2.27 -2.32
CA MET A 75 -2.04 -3.73 -2.24
C MET A 75 -2.92 -4.39 -3.29
N ASP A 76 -4.14 -3.91 -3.46
CA ASP A 76 -5.14 -4.56 -4.32
C ASP A 76 -4.79 -4.37 -5.81
N ALA A 77 -4.28 -3.20 -6.18
CA ALA A 77 -3.72 -2.92 -7.50
C ALA A 77 -2.55 -3.85 -7.81
N ARG A 78 -1.56 -3.94 -6.91
CA ARG A 78 -0.40 -4.83 -7.07
C ARG A 78 -0.79 -6.31 -7.11
N SER A 79 -1.79 -6.73 -6.34
CA SER A 79 -2.30 -8.10 -6.36
C SER A 79 -2.90 -8.51 -7.71
N ARG A 80 -3.25 -7.53 -8.55
CA ARG A 80 -3.80 -7.70 -9.90
C ARG A 80 -2.81 -7.26 -11.00
N ASP A 81 -1.52 -7.20 -10.69
CA ASP A 81 -0.45 -6.79 -11.61
C ASP A 81 -0.66 -5.38 -12.21
N MET A 82 -1.42 -4.49 -11.54
CA MET A 82 -1.59 -3.10 -11.96
C MET A 82 -0.40 -2.26 -11.51
N LEU A 83 0.25 -1.60 -12.48
CA LEU A 83 1.48 -0.83 -12.26
C LEU A 83 1.35 0.69 -12.43
N GLY A 84 0.16 1.20 -12.72
CA GLY A 84 -0.06 2.64 -12.96
C GLY A 84 0.36 3.51 -11.76
N THR A 85 0.89 4.69 -12.05
CA THR A 85 1.38 5.64 -11.04
C THR A 85 0.29 6.63 -10.58
N PRO A 86 0.48 7.37 -9.47
CA PRO A 86 -0.37 8.51 -9.15
C PRO A 86 -0.46 9.56 -10.26
N ASP A 87 0.64 9.85 -10.97
CA ASP A 87 0.60 10.75 -12.13
C ASP A 87 -0.26 10.16 -13.26
N ASP A 88 -0.18 8.83 -13.53
CA ASP A 88 -1.07 8.21 -14.52
C ASP A 88 -2.55 8.31 -14.11
N ALA A 89 -2.87 8.13 -12.83
CA ALA A 89 -4.24 8.27 -12.33
C ALA A 89 -4.79 9.69 -12.60
N TYR A 90 -4.03 10.74 -12.28
CA TYR A 90 -4.46 12.12 -12.53
C TYR A 90 -4.47 12.48 -14.01
N ARG A 91 -3.52 11.98 -14.82
CA ARG A 91 -3.54 12.14 -16.28
C ARG A 91 -4.80 11.51 -16.89
N PHE A 92 -5.15 10.30 -16.46
CA PHE A 92 -6.37 9.62 -16.90
C PHE A 92 -7.63 10.38 -16.50
N ALA A 93 -7.70 10.88 -15.25
CA ALA A 93 -8.79 11.72 -14.78
C ALA A 93 -8.96 12.99 -15.63
N ARG A 94 -7.87 13.63 -16.07
CA ARG A 94 -7.89 14.78 -17.00
C ARG A 94 -8.15 14.39 -18.46
N GLY A 95 -8.51 13.14 -18.73
CA GLY A 95 -8.83 12.64 -20.07
C GLY A 95 -7.62 12.42 -20.96
N GLU A 96 -6.42 12.27 -20.41
CA GLU A 96 -5.26 11.81 -21.17
C GLU A 96 -5.30 10.28 -21.38
N THR A 97 -4.61 9.81 -22.42
CA THR A 97 -4.45 8.36 -22.62
C THR A 97 -3.36 7.80 -21.73
N ILE A 98 -3.67 6.73 -20.99
CA ILE A 98 -2.70 5.99 -20.17
C ILE A 98 -2.53 4.55 -20.65
N GLY A 99 -1.43 3.94 -20.22
CA GLY A 99 -1.18 2.51 -20.38
C GLY A 99 -1.79 1.70 -19.24
N LEU A 100 -2.49 0.61 -19.57
CA LEU A 100 -3.03 -0.36 -18.62
C LEU A 100 -2.43 -1.75 -18.87
N GLY A 101 -2.53 -2.58 -17.84
CA GLY A 101 -2.07 -3.97 -17.88
C GLY A 101 -2.69 -4.78 -19.02
N PRO A 102 -1.98 -5.79 -19.56
CA PRO A 102 -0.66 -6.27 -19.10
C PRO A 102 0.47 -5.28 -19.38
N PHE A 103 1.57 -5.38 -18.62
CA PHE A 103 2.75 -4.51 -18.74
C PHE A 103 3.92 -5.29 -19.34
N ASP A 104 4.73 -4.63 -20.17
CA ASP A 104 5.96 -5.22 -20.73
C ASP A 104 7.13 -5.20 -19.72
N ASP A 105 8.30 -5.72 -20.11
CA ASP A 105 9.52 -5.76 -19.27
C ASP A 105 10.01 -4.36 -18.87
N GLN A 106 9.61 -3.33 -19.62
CA GLN A 106 9.89 -1.92 -19.33
C GLN A 106 8.77 -1.27 -18.50
N ARG A 107 7.85 -2.06 -17.97
CA ARG A 107 6.67 -1.64 -17.20
C ARG A 107 5.74 -0.71 -17.96
N ARG A 108 5.68 -0.81 -19.29
CA ARG A 108 4.74 -0.02 -20.12
C ARG A 108 3.46 -0.81 -20.32
N GLY A 109 2.32 -0.16 -20.07
CA GLY A 109 1.00 -0.78 -20.27
C GLY A 109 0.76 -1.04 -21.75
N MET A 110 0.41 -2.28 -22.09
CA MET A 110 0.18 -2.73 -23.47
C MET A 110 -1.22 -2.35 -23.97
N ARG A 111 -2.16 -2.12 -23.06
CA ARG A 111 -3.50 -1.62 -23.38
C ARG A 111 -3.54 -0.11 -23.19
N ARG A 112 -4.31 0.59 -24.00
CA ARG A 112 -4.52 2.04 -23.84
C ARG A 112 -5.94 2.30 -23.39
N ALA A 113 -6.09 3.25 -22.47
CA ALA A 113 -7.39 3.71 -22.00
C ALA A 113 -7.41 5.24 -21.91
N ARG A 114 -8.59 5.81 -22.16
CA ARG A 114 -8.88 7.23 -22.02
C ARG A 114 -10.34 7.37 -21.59
N LEU A 115 -10.65 8.34 -20.73
CA LEU A 115 -12.04 8.71 -20.45
C LEU A 115 -12.65 9.46 -21.65
N ASP A 116 -13.91 9.17 -21.96
CA ASP A 116 -14.65 9.90 -22.99
C ASP A 116 -14.87 11.37 -22.58
N VAL A 117 -15.06 11.60 -21.27
CA VAL A 117 -15.21 12.91 -20.66
C VAL A 117 -14.23 13.01 -19.49
N PRO A 118 -13.35 14.03 -19.45
CA PRO A 118 -12.50 14.30 -18.29
C PRO A 118 -13.32 14.54 -17.02
N LEU A 119 -12.74 14.18 -15.87
CA LEU A 119 -13.26 14.48 -14.55
C LEU A 119 -12.87 15.89 -14.12
N ASP A 120 -13.69 16.48 -13.26
CA ASP A 120 -13.44 17.78 -12.66
C ASP A 120 -12.49 17.68 -11.45
N PHE A 121 -12.48 16.53 -10.78
CA PHE A 121 -11.60 16.27 -9.67
C PHE A 121 -11.26 14.80 -9.48
N ALA A 122 -10.14 14.52 -8.80
CA ALA A 122 -9.80 13.17 -8.39
C ALA A 122 -8.99 13.10 -7.08
N ALA A 123 -9.03 11.95 -6.41
CA ALA A 123 -8.17 11.61 -5.29
C ALA A 123 -7.54 10.23 -5.50
N VAL A 124 -6.23 10.14 -5.26
CA VAL A 124 -5.55 8.85 -5.08
C VAL A 124 -5.67 8.44 -3.62
N THR A 125 -6.09 7.20 -3.38
CA THR A 125 -6.41 6.64 -2.05
C THR A 125 -5.84 5.23 -1.95
N ASP A 126 -4.52 5.09 -2.03
CA ASP A 126 -3.88 3.79 -1.87
C ASP A 126 -4.02 3.27 -0.42
N HIS A 127 -4.18 1.95 -0.27
CA HIS A 127 -4.33 1.28 1.03
C HIS A 127 -3.12 1.51 1.96
N ALA A 128 -3.40 1.90 3.21
CA ALA A 128 -2.42 2.13 4.26
C ALA A 128 -1.69 0.86 4.74
N GLU A 129 -2.39 -0.29 4.75
CA GLU A 129 -1.99 -1.46 5.53
C GLU A 129 -0.61 -1.98 5.11
N TRP A 130 -0.37 -2.05 3.80
CA TRP A 130 0.86 -2.59 3.20
C TRP A 130 1.63 -1.61 2.32
N LEU A 131 1.34 -0.31 2.46
CA LEU A 131 1.97 0.75 1.68
C LEU A 131 3.50 0.71 1.78
N GLY A 132 4.02 0.50 2.99
CA GLY A 132 5.44 0.44 3.29
C GLY A 132 6.16 -0.76 2.67
N GLU A 133 5.57 -1.95 2.80
CA GLU A 133 6.11 -3.20 2.26
C GLU A 133 6.17 -3.14 0.74
N ILE A 134 5.14 -2.61 0.10
CA ILE A 134 5.10 -2.44 -1.36
C ILE A 134 6.24 -1.52 -1.80
N VAL A 135 6.46 -0.39 -1.11
CA VAL A 135 7.60 0.49 -1.41
C VAL A 135 8.92 -0.24 -1.24
N VAL A 136 9.16 -0.84 -0.06
CA VAL A 136 10.43 -1.53 0.22
C VAL A 136 10.71 -2.64 -0.81
N CYS A 137 9.69 -3.39 -1.22
CA CYS A 137 9.87 -4.46 -2.18
C CYS A 137 9.86 -4.03 -3.64
N THR A 138 9.47 -2.80 -4.00
CA THR A 138 9.41 -2.36 -5.41
C THR A 138 10.38 -1.24 -5.77
N GLN A 139 10.94 -0.55 -4.78
CA GLN A 139 11.91 0.52 -4.97
C GLN A 139 13.35 0.00 -4.83
N PRO A 140 14.15 0.03 -5.92
CA PRO A 140 15.55 -0.33 -5.85
C PRO A 140 16.30 0.52 -4.83
N GLY A 141 17.17 -0.10 -4.04
CA GLY A 141 17.95 0.56 -2.99
C GLY A 141 17.24 0.65 -1.63
N SER A 142 15.97 0.26 -1.51
CA SER A 142 15.33 0.09 -0.21
C SER A 142 16.00 -1.05 0.58
N PRO A 143 16.16 -0.96 1.92
CA PRO A 143 16.94 -1.93 2.69
C PRO A 143 16.45 -3.39 2.59
N GLY A 144 15.13 -3.62 2.47
CA GLY A 144 14.54 -4.95 2.32
C GLY A 144 14.42 -5.44 0.87
N TYR A 145 14.81 -4.63 -0.12
CA TYR A 145 14.57 -4.89 -1.55
C TYR A 145 15.13 -6.25 -2.01
N ASP A 146 16.31 -6.63 -1.54
CA ASP A 146 17.00 -7.87 -1.89
C ASP A 146 16.69 -9.04 -0.93
N SER A 147 15.68 -8.91 -0.06
CA SER A 147 15.22 -10.04 0.74
C SER A 147 14.61 -11.15 -0.13
N ASN A 148 14.64 -12.40 0.36
CA ASN A 148 13.95 -13.51 -0.31
C ASN A 148 12.44 -13.22 -0.46
N ALA A 149 11.83 -12.64 0.57
CA ALA A 149 10.44 -12.22 0.58
C ALA A 149 10.12 -11.23 -0.55
N CYS A 150 10.90 -10.15 -0.68
CA CYS A 150 10.68 -9.17 -1.75
C CYS A 150 10.97 -9.73 -3.15
N ARG A 151 12.00 -10.56 -3.33
CA ARG A 151 12.23 -11.26 -4.61
C ARG A 151 11.06 -12.16 -4.98
N ALA A 152 10.54 -12.95 -4.04
CA ALA A 152 9.39 -13.81 -4.27
C ALA A 152 8.13 -12.99 -4.60
N TYR A 153 7.93 -11.86 -3.92
CA TYR A 153 6.86 -10.91 -4.22
C TYR A 153 6.95 -10.31 -5.63
N ARG A 154 8.16 -10.01 -6.11
CA ARG A 154 8.38 -9.56 -7.49
C ARG A 154 8.32 -10.69 -8.52
N GLY A 155 8.32 -11.95 -8.07
CA GLY A 155 8.34 -13.14 -8.92
C GLY A 155 9.73 -13.47 -9.47
N GLU A 156 10.79 -13.00 -8.81
CA GLU A 156 12.20 -13.24 -9.15
C GLU A 156 12.75 -14.51 -8.48
N ALA A 157 12.02 -15.05 -7.49
CA ALA A 157 12.38 -16.26 -6.77
C ALA A 157 11.12 -17.08 -6.47
N GLU A 158 11.25 -18.41 -6.49
CA GLU A 158 10.24 -19.35 -5.99
C GLU A 158 10.64 -19.72 -4.54
N PRO A 159 9.78 -19.48 -3.52
CA PRO A 159 10.13 -19.81 -2.15
C PRO A 159 10.09 -21.31 -1.88
N GLU A 160 10.91 -21.74 -0.90
CA GLU A 160 11.07 -23.15 -0.51
C GLU A 160 9.80 -23.80 0.08
N TRP A 161 8.81 -23.00 0.51
CA TRP A 161 7.54 -23.46 1.08
C TRP A 161 6.36 -22.73 0.44
N SER A 162 5.46 -23.48 -0.21
CA SER A 162 4.42 -22.92 -1.07
C SER A 162 2.99 -23.17 -0.53
N ILE A 163 2.66 -22.61 0.64
CA ILE A 163 1.23 -22.45 1.04
C ILE A 163 0.37 -21.83 -0.08
N PRO A 164 0.86 -20.90 -0.92
CA PRO A 164 0.11 -20.36 -2.06
C PRO A 164 -0.30 -21.37 -3.13
N GLN A 165 0.44 -22.47 -3.28
CA GLN A 165 0.08 -23.52 -4.26
C GLN A 165 -1.16 -24.31 -3.81
N ILE A 166 -1.47 -24.33 -2.50
CA ILE A 166 -2.62 -25.04 -1.91
C ILE A 166 -3.94 -24.29 -2.14
N PHE A 167 -3.92 -22.96 -2.34
CA PHE A 167 -5.13 -22.12 -2.47
C PHE A 167 -5.29 -21.43 -3.84
N GLY A 168 -4.57 -21.88 -4.87
CA GLY A 168 -4.86 -21.58 -6.27
C GLY A 168 -4.79 -20.11 -6.68
N GLY A 169 -3.60 -19.49 -6.62
CA GLY A 169 -3.37 -18.19 -7.28
C GLY A 169 -1.94 -17.66 -7.16
N LYS A 170 -1.59 -16.67 -8.00
CA LYS A 170 -0.34 -15.87 -7.89
C LYS A 170 -0.41 -14.93 -6.67
N ARG A 171 -0.61 -15.47 -5.47
CA ARG A 171 -0.76 -14.69 -4.23
C ARG A 171 0.60 -14.20 -3.71
N ARG A 172 1.34 -13.47 -4.55
CA ARG A 172 2.67 -12.94 -4.26
C ARG A 172 2.69 -12.02 -3.04
N MET A 173 1.57 -11.36 -2.76
CA MET A 173 1.35 -10.57 -1.54
C MET A 173 1.65 -11.36 -0.26
N VAL A 174 1.42 -12.67 -0.22
CA VAL A 174 1.66 -13.46 1.00
C VAL A 174 3.12 -13.39 1.46
N TYR A 175 4.06 -13.18 0.53
CA TYR A 175 5.49 -13.22 0.84
C TYR A 175 5.96 -12.00 1.62
N ILE A 176 5.22 -10.88 1.53
CA ILE A 176 5.53 -9.65 2.26
C ILE A 176 4.66 -9.46 3.50
N MET A 177 3.64 -10.31 3.68
CA MET A 177 2.84 -10.35 4.88
C MET A 177 3.62 -11.07 5.99
N GLY A 178 3.57 -10.52 7.20
CA GLY A 178 4.04 -11.23 8.39
C GLY A 178 2.90 -11.92 9.12
N TYR A 179 3.24 -12.83 10.02
CA TYR A 179 2.29 -13.53 10.90
C TYR A 179 2.48 -13.00 12.32
N GLY A 180 1.43 -12.42 12.91
CA GLY A 180 1.48 -11.82 14.24
C GLY A 180 2.07 -10.40 14.31
N ASP A 181 3.01 -10.06 13.43
CA ASP A 181 3.50 -8.69 13.15
C ASP A 181 3.89 -8.57 11.65
N ARG A 182 4.47 -7.45 11.21
CA ARG A 182 5.02 -7.25 9.85
C ARG A 182 6.21 -8.17 9.60
N ASN A 183 6.45 -8.48 8.33
CA ASN A 183 7.56 -9.35 7.94
C ASN A 183 8.91 -8.67 8.23
N ALA A 184 9.71 -9.21 9.16
CA ALA A 184 10.97 -8.61 9.58
C ALA A 184 12.03 -8.54 8.46
N ASP A 185 12.02 -9.46 7.50
CA ASP A 185 12.93 -9.43 6.34
C ASP A 185 12.59 -8.28 5.38
N VAL A 186 11.34 -7.80 5.42
CA VAL A 186 10.84 -6.70 4.59
C VAL A 186 10.87 -5.38 5.35
N CYS A 187 10.44 -5.36 6.60
CA CYS A 187 10.25 -4.13 7.37
C CYS A 187 11.41 -3.78 8.32
N GLY A 188 12.35 -4.71 8.51
CA GLY A 188 13.54 -4.51 9.32
C GLY A 188 13.26 -4.29 10.80
N PRO A 189 14.29 -3.90 11.58
CA PRO A 189 14.17 -3.68 13.01
C PRO A 189 13.08 -2.66 13.34
N GLN A 190 12.20 -3.02 14.28
CA GLN A 190 11.07 -2.19 14.74
C GLN A 190 10.15 -1.68 13.60
N ASN A 191 10.07 -2.42 12.49
CA ASN A 191 9.31 -2.04 11.31
C ASN A 191 9.72 -0.71 10.66
N SER A 192 10.95 -0.25 10.95
CA SER A 192 11.43 1.09 10.55
C SER A 192 11.50 1.29 9.04
N TRP A 193 11.80 0.25 8.25
CA TRP A 193 11.91 0.37 6.79
C TRP A 193 10.54 0.59 6.16
N CYS A 194 9.52 -0.16 6.60
CA CYS A 194 8.15 0.00 6.12
C CYS A 194 7.53 1.33 6.57
N ARG A 195 7.88 1.85 7.75
CA ARG A 195 7.47 3.21 8.17
C ARG A 195 8.03 4.28 7.24
N THR A 196 9.32 4.21 6.92
CA THR A 196 9.95 5.12 5.96
C THR A 196 9.33 4.96 4.57
N GLY A 197 9.15 3.72 4.10
CA GLY A 197 8.53 3.44 2.80
C GLY A 197 7.11 4.01 2.69
N ALA A 198 6.28 3.82 3.71
CA ALA A 198 4.92 4.38 3.74
C ALA A 198 4.93 5.91 3.69
N LEU A 199 5.85 6.56 4.43
CA LEU A 199 6.03 8.01 4.38
C LEU A 199 6.49 8.50 3.00
N ASP A 200 7.39 7.76 2.35
CA ASP A 200 7.87 8.10 1.02
C ASP A 200 6.78 7.96 -0.05
N ALA A 201 5.97 6.90 0.01
CA ALA A 201 4.78 6.79 -0.86
C ALA A 201 3.78 7.90 -0.59
N TRP A 202 3.48 8.22 0.67
CA TRP A 202 2.58 9.30 1.03
C TRP A 202 3.06 10.66 0.48
N ARG A 203 4.37 10.93 0.55
CA ARG A 203 4.96 12.13 -0.05
C ARG A 203 4.86 12.09 -1.58
N ALA A 204 5.11 10.95 -2.21
CA ALA A 204 5.00 10.81 -3.66
C ALA A 204 3.58 11.06 -4.16
N MET A 205 2.56 10.52 -3.48
CA MET A 205 1.14 10.77 -3.77
C MET A 205 0.80 12.26 -3.63
N GLN A 206 1.19 12.90 -2.52
CA GLN A 206 0.98 14.33 -2.33
C GLN A 206 1.65 15.14 -3.44
N GLN A 207 2.90 14.85 -3.78
CA GLN A 207 3.60 15.55 -4.84
C GLN A 207 2.92 15.37 -6.20
N ALA A 208 2.38 14.19 -6.50
CA ALA A 208 1.62 13.95 -7.72
C ALA A 208 0.32 14.78 -7.73
N ALA A 209 -0.44 14.78 -6.63
CA ALA A 209 -1.61 15.63 -6.48
C ALA A 209 -1.24 17.10 -6.73
N GLU A 210 -0.19 17.60 -6.08
CA GLU A 210 0.27 18.97 -6.26
C GLU A 210 0.73 19.28 -7.69
N ARG A 211 1.36 18.35 -8.41
CA ARG A 211 1.73 18.54 -9.82
C ARG A 211 0.51 18.66 -10.73
N HIS A 212 -0.57 17.95 -10.41
CA HIS A 212 -1.75 17.85 -11.24
C HIS A 212 -2.87 18.83 -10.87
N TYR A 213 -2.82 19.44 -9.68
CA TYR A 213 -3.74 20.50 -9.26
C TYR A 213 -3.61 21.76 -10.14
N ASP A 214 -4.71 22.17 -10.78
CA ASP A 214 -4.73 23.40 -11.56
C ASP A 214 -4.72 24.64 -10.66
N ARG A 215 -3.63 25.39 -10.73
CA ARG A 215 -3.44 26.65 -10.00
C ARG A 215 -3.69 27.88 -10.84
N SER A 216 -4.00 27.71 -12.12
CA SER A 216 -4.32 28.81 -13.03
C SER A 216 -5.71 29.37 -12.73
N ALA A 217 -6.07 30.45 -13.41
CA ALA A 217 -7.41 31.02 -13.32
C ALA A 217 -8.46 30.13 -14.02
N ASP A 218 -8.05 29.13 -14.81
CA ASP A 218 -8.98 28.24 -15.51
C ASP A 218 -9.70 27.31 -14.52
N CYS A 219 -9.03 26.93 -13.42
CA CYS A 219 -9.56 26.02 -12.40
C CYS A 219 -10.19 24.76 -12.99
N SER A 220 -9.54 24.21 -14.01
CA SER A 220 -10.03 23.11 -14.85
C SER A 220 -9.98 21.75 -14.17
N PHE A 221 -9.17 21.58 -13.12
CA PHE A 221 -9.03 20.30 -12.43
C PHE A 221 -8.58 20.45 -10.98
N THR A 222 -9.23 19.74 -10.05
CA THR A 222 -8.85 19.70 -8.64
C THR A 222 -8.36 18.32 -8.22
N THR A 223 -7.27 18.26 -7.47
CA THR A 223 -6.79 17.03 -6.83
C THR A 223 -7.02 17.12 -5.32
N PHE A 224 -7.33 15.99 -4.70
CA PHE A 224 -7.34 15.87 -3.25
C PHE A 224 -6.22 14.94 -2.78
N HIS A 225 -5.61 15.31 -1.66
CA HIS A 225 -4.79 14.42 -0.87
C HIS A 225 -5.71 13.43 -0.16
N GLY A 226 -5.80 12.22 -0.71
CA GLY A 226 -6.64 11.15 -0.20
C GLY A 226 -5.81 10.08 0.50
N TYR A 227 -6.43 9.32 1.39
CA TYR A 227 -5.81 8.20 2.09
C TYR A 227 -6.89 7.18 2.41
N GLU A 228 -6.60 5.89 2.18
CA GLU A 228 -7.46 4.77 2.58
C GLU A 228 -6.81 3.95 3.68
#